data_AF-A0A976HNN2-F1
#
_entry.id   AF-A0A976HNN2-F1
#
_cell.length_a   1.000
_cell.length_b   1.000
_cell.length_c   1.000
_cell.angle_alpha   90.00
_cell.angle_beta   90.00
_cell.angle_gamma   90.00
#
_symmetry.space_group_name_H-M   'P 1'
#
loop_
_entity.id
_entity.type
_entity.pdbx_description
1 polymer ?
#
loop_
_entity_poly.entity_id
_entity_poly.type
_entity_poly.pdbx_seq_one_letter_code
_entity_poly.pdbx_strand_id
1 'polypeptide(L)'
;MKTTLDLADPLFHAAKAMAAQQKTTLRALVEEGLRLVMEQRKKSAAKPYVLPDCSVKGSVLVAPFNLQQMNDDYAIERFERAQRHLKEDMEAARLKQAAQESHKAAA
;
A
#
# COMPACT_ATOMS: atom_id res chain seq x y z
N MET A 1 25.78 -16.99 -28.39
CA MET A 1 26.59 -18.15 -28.85
C MET A 1 25.74 -18.93 -29.86
N LYS A 2 26.32 -19.61 -30.86
CA LYS A 2 25.55 -20.49 -31.75
C LYS A 2 25.41 -21.86 -31.08
N THR A 3 24.18 -22.28 -30.85
CA THR A 3 23.85 -23.58 -30.25
C THR A 3 22.93 -24.33 -31.21
N THR A 4 23.22 -25.62 -31.43
CA THR A 4 22.34 -26.50 -32.20
C THR A 4 21.40 -27.20 -31.23
N LEU A 5 20.09 -27.10 -31.46
CA LEU A 5 19.06 -27.72 -30.64
C LEU A 5 18.31 -28.73 -31.50
N ASP A 6 18.12 -29.94 -30.97
CA ASP A 6 17.25 -30.94 -31.58
C ASP A 6 15.82 -30.68 -31.08
N LEU A 7 14.91 -30.38 -32.01
CA LEU A 7 13.52 -30.01 -31.74
C LEU A 7 12.62 -30.88 -32.61
N ALA A 8 11.54 -31.39 -32.03
CA ALA A 8 10.53 -32.09 -32.82
C ALA A 8 9.95 -31.16 -33.91
N ASP A 9 9.80 -31.68 -35.13
CA ASP A 9 9.33 -30.90 -36.28
C ASP A 9 8.06 -30.08 -36.02
N PRO A 10 7.00 -30.63 -35.36
CA PRO A 10 5.80 -29.85 -35.08
C PRO A 10 6.07 -28.62 -34.22
N LEU A 11 6.96 -28.75 -33.22
CA LEU A 11 7.33 -27.66 -32.33
C LEU A 11 8.15 -26.60 -33.08
N PHE A 12 9.07 -27.02 -33.94
CA PHE A 12 9.87 -26.11 -34.75
C PHE A 12 8.99 -25.27 -35.70
N HIS A 13 8.01 -25.90 -36.36
CA HIS A 13 7.07 -25.20 -37.23
C HIS A 13 6.19 -24.22 -36.45
N ALA A 14 5.65 -24.64 -35.31
CA ALA A 14 4.84 -23.78 -34.45
C ALA A 14 5.64 -22.57 -33.94
N ALA A 15 6.86 -22.78 -33.47
CA ALA A 15 7.74 -21.71 -32.99
C ALA A 15 8.10 -20.71 -34.10
N LYS A 16 8.36 -21.19 -35.33
CA LYS A 16 8.58 -20.31 -36.48
C LYS A 16 7.36 -19.47 -36.84
N ALA A 17 6.17 -20.07 -36.86
CA ALA A 17 4.93 -19.37 -37.14
C ALA A 17 4.66 -18.27 -36.10
N MET A 18 4.85 -18.60 -34.82
CA MET A 18 4.72 -17.65 -33.71
C MET A 18 5.71 -16.49 -33.83
N ALA A 19 6.98 -16.78 -34.12
CA ALA A 19 8.00 -15.75 -34.28
C ALA A 19 7.66 -14.78 -35.43
N ALA A 20 7.18 -15.32 -36.56
CA ALA A 20 6.75 -14.51 -37.70
C ALA A 20 5.55 -13.62 -37.35
N GLN A 21 4.53 -14.16 -36.68
CA GLN A 21 3.35 -13.43 -36.25
C GLN A 21 3.70 -12.27 -35.30
N GLN A 22 4.64 -12.51 -34.38
CA GLN A 22 5.10 -11.52 -33.40
C GLN A 22 6.20 -10.58 -33.94
N LYS A 23 6.56 -10.70 -35.23
CA LYS A 23 7.64 -9.93 -35.86
C LYS A 23 8.98 -10.03 -35.10
N THR A 24 9.27 -11.21 -34.56
CA THR A 24 10.51 -11.52 -33.85
C THR A 24 11.26 -12.65 -34.55
N THR A 25 12.42 -13.04 -34.01
CA THR A 25 13.21 -14.15 -34.54
C THR A 25 13.03 -15.40 -33.70
N LEU A 26 13.19 -16.58 -34.32
CA LEU A 26 13.17 -17.86 -33.60
C LEU A 26 14.22 -17.87 -32.47
N ARG A 27 15.40 -17.27 -32.70
CA ARG A 27 16.44 -17.13 -31.68
C ARG A 27 15.94 -16.34 -30.46
N ALA A 28 15.34 -15.18 -30.68
CA ALA A 28 14.81 -14.34 -29.61
C ALA A 28 13.71 -15.07 -28.82
N LEU A 29 12.79 -15.76 -29.51
CA LEU A 29 11.74 -16.56 -28.88
C LEU A 29 12.32 -17.69 -28.00
N VAL A 30 13.35 -18.39 -28.49
CA VAL A 30 14.03 -19.45 -27.73
C VAL A 30 14.77 -18.88 -26.51
N GLU A 31 15.47 -17.74 -26.67
CA GLU A 31 16.17 -17.07 -25.56
C GLU A 31 15.20 -16.61 -24.46
N GLU A 32 14.04 -16.06 -24.85
CA GLU A 32 12.98 -15.66 -23.93
C GLU A 32 12.42 -16.87 -23.17
N GLY A 33 12.04 -17.93 -23.89
CA GLY A 33 11.54 -19.16 -23.27
C GLY A 33 12.53 -19.78 -22.29
N LEU A 34 13.82 -19.81 -22.64
CA LEU A 34 14.87 -20.32 -21.76
C LEU A 34 15.01 -19.47 -20.48
N ARG A 35 14.96 -18.13 -20.60
CA ARG A 35 15.00 -17.22 -19.45
C ARG A 35 13.84 -17.46 -18.50
N LEU A 36 12.62 -17.57 -19.03
CA LEU A 36 11.41 -17.82 -18.23
C LEU A 36 11.52 -19.13 -17.44
N VAL A 37 11.94 -20.22 -18.10
CA VAL A 37 12.11 -21.53 -17.42
C VAL A 37 13.18 -21.47 -16.34
N MET A 38 14.30 -20.79 -16.59
CA MET A 38 15.37 -20.63 -15.59
C MET A 38 14.90 -19.82 -14.37
N GLU A 39 14.18 -18.73 -14.59
CA GLU A 39 13.62 -17.92 -13.50
C GLU A 39 12.58 -18.69 -12.70
N GLN A 40 11.69 -19.42 -13.36
CA GLN A 40 10.69 -20.25 -12.70
C GLN A 40 11.36 -21.30 -11.82
N ARG A 41 12.38 -22.00 -12.33
CA ARG A 41 13.14 -22.98 -11.55
C ARG A 41 13.89 -22.35 -10.38
N LYS A 42 14.49 -21.17 -10.55
CA LYS A 42 15.13 -20.43 -9.45
C LYS A 42 14.13 -20.07 -8.36
N LYS A 43 12.93 -19.61 -8.72
CA LYS A 43 11.86 -19.28 -7.77
C LYS A 43 11.37 -20.53 -7.03
N SER A 44 11.19 -21.65 -7.73
CA SER A 44 10.80 -22.92 -7.11
C SER A 44 11.90 -23.53 -6.22
N ALA A 45 13.16 -23.29 -6.53
CA ALA A 45 14.30 -23.71 -5.71
C ALA A 45 14.53 -22.79 -4.49
N ALA A 46 13.93 -21.59 -4.48
CA ALA A 46 13.96 -20.74 -3.29
C ALA A 46 13.15 -21.43 -2.18
N LYS A 47 13.73 -21.50 -0.98
CA LYS A 47 13.06 -22.06 0.19
C LYS A 47 11.71 -21.34 0.37
N PRO A 48 10.58 -22.06 0.48
CA PRO A 48 9.29 -21.43 0.70
C PRO A 48 9.36 -20.54 1.94
N TYR A 49 8.80 -19.34 1.84
CA TYR A 49 8.72 -18.43 2.97
C TYR A 49 7.86 -19.07 4.06
N VAL A 50 8.47 -19.32 5.22
CA VAL A 50 7.76 -19.86 6.38
C VAL A 50 7.26 -18.66 7.18
N LEU A 51 5.93 -18.53 7.29
CA LEU A 51 5.34 -17.51 8.15
C LEU A 51 5.79 -17.76 9.59
N PRO A 52 6.23 -16.73 10.32
CA PRO A 52 6.47 -16.86 11.75
C PRO A 52 5.15 -17.25 12.43
N ASP A 53 5.25 -18.05 13.50
CA ASP A 53 4.10 -18.40 14.30
C ASP A 53 3.57 -17.15 15.01
N CYS A 54 2.46 -16.61 14.49
CA CYS A 54 1.75 -15.47 15.05
C CYS A 54 0.56 -15.91 15.93
N SER A 55 0.54 -17.16 16.38
CA SER A 55 -0.52 -17.64 17.27
C SER A 55 -0.51 -16.87 18.58
N VAL A 56 -1.57 -16.12 18.84
CA VAL A 56 -1.81 -15.50 20.14
C VAL A 56 -2.57 -16.48 21.02
N LYS A 57 -2.09 -16.71 22.24
CA LYS A 57 -2.88 -17.43 23.26
C LYS A 57 -4.10 -16.57 23.56
N GLY A 58 -5.29 -17.07 23.24
CA GLY A 58 -6.53 -16.34 23.50
C GLY A 58 -6.65 -16.04 24.99
N SER A 59 -6.41 -14.79 25.37
CA SER A 59 -6.84 -14.28 26.66
C SER A 59 -8.33 -13.96 26.53
N VAL A 60 -9.13 -14.45 27.47
CA VAL A 60 -10.48 -13.94 27.64
C VAL A 60 -10.32 -12.47 28.04
N LEU A 61 -10.92 -11.56 27.28
CA LEU A 61 -11.03 -10.16 27.69
C LEU A 61 -11.97 -10.12 28.89
N VAL A 62 -11.40 -10.17 30.10
CA VAL A 62 -12.17 -10.03 31.34
C VAL A 62 -12.31 -8.55 31.66
N ALA A 63 -13.27 -7.91 31.00
CA ALA A 63 -13.94 -6.71 31.46
C ALA A 63 -15.23 -6.55 30.63
N PRO A 64 -16.33 -6.00 31.19
CA PRO A 64 -17.41 -5.50 30.35
C PRO A 64 -16.88 -4.29 29.58
N PHE A 65 -16.24 -4.53 28.44
CA PHE A 65 -15.83 -3.46 27.54
C PHE A 65 -17.10 -2.93 26.85
N ASN A 66 -17.57 -1.76 27.28
CA ASN A 66 -18.71 -1.11 26.63
C ASN A 66 -18.18 -0.14 25.57
N LEU A 67 -18.22 -0.57 24.30
CA LEU A 67 -17.85 0.24 23.14
C LEU A 67 -18.62 1.56 23.06
N GLN A 68 -19.88 1.57 23.54
CA GLN A 68 -20.70 2.77 23.56
C GLN A 68 -20.11 3.81 24.52
N GLN A 69 -19.71 3.38 25.71
CA GLN A 69 -19.12 4.27 26.71
C GLN A 69 -17.80 4.88 26.22
N MET A 70 -16.94 4.11 25.55
CA MET A 70 -15.71 4.65 24.94
C MET A 70 -16.00 5.68 23.84
N ASN A 71 -17.03 5.44 23.02
CA ASN A 71 -17.42 6.39 21.98
C ASN A 71 -17.96 7.68 22.60
N ASP A 72 -18.74 7.57 23.67
CA ASP A 72 -19.31 8.71 24.39
C ASP A 72 -18.19 9.54 25.06
N ASP A 73 -17.26 8.89 25.76
CA ASP A 73 -16.09 9.54 26.38
C ASP A 73 -15.22 10.24 25.34
N TYR A 74 -14.97 9.58 24.20
CA TYR A 74 -14.19 10.17 23.10
C TYR A 74 -14.92 11.34 22.43
N ALA A 75 -16.25 11.26 22.28
CA ALA A 75 -17.06 12.33 21.72
C ALA A 75 -17.08 13.57 22.63
N ILE A 76 -17.16 13.36 23.96
CA ILE A 76 -17.10 14.43 24.96
C ILE A 76 -15.73 15.12 24.91
N GLU A 77 -14.64 14.37 24.96
CA GLU A 77 -13.29 14.94 24.93
C GLU A 77 -13.06 15.76 23.65
N ARG A 78 -13.51 15.24 22.50
CA ARG A 78 -13.42 15.93 21.22
C ARG A 78 -14.21 17.23 21.20
N PHE A 79 -15.41 17.24 21.79
CA PHE A 79 -16.26 18.43 21.87
C PHE A 79 -15.64 19.50 22.78
N GLU A 80 -15.10 19.11 23.92
CA GLU A 80 -14.45 20.03 24.85
C GLU A 80 -13.18 20.67 24.27
N ARG A 81 -12.40 19.91 23.49
CA ARG A 81 -11.26 20.46 22.74
C ARG A 81 -11.71 21.49 21.71
N ALA A 82 -12.78 21.19 20.97
CA ALA A 82 -13.32 22.12 19.97
C ALA A 82 -13.84 23.42 20.60
N GLN A 83 -14.51 23.33 21.76
CA GLN A 83 -14.99 24.52 22.47
C GLN A 83 -13.86 25.40 23.02
N ARG A 84 -12.75 24.81 23.47
CA ARG A 84 -11.58 25.57 23.92
C ARG A 84 -10.99 26.41 22.80
N HIS A 85 -10.76 25.81 21.63
CA HIS A 85 -10.22 26.54 20.48
C HIS A 85 -11.16 27.65 20.01
N LEU A 86 -12.48 27.40 19.98
CA LEU A 86 -13.45 28.44 19.61
C LEU A 86 -13.44 29.63 20.59
N LYS A 87 -13.27 29.37 21.90
CA LYS A 87 -13.15 30.43 22.91
C LYS A 87 -11.87 31.23 22.73
N GLU A 88 -10.74 30.55 22.51
CA GLU A 88 -9.44 31.18 22.24
C GLU A 88 -9.50 32.08 20.99
N ASP A 89 -10.12 31.61 19.91
CA ASP A 89 -10.29 32.37 18.68
C ASP A 89 -11.18 33.61 18.87
N MET A 90 -12.26 33.50 19.65
CA MET A 90 -13.16 34.61 19.95
C MET A 90 -12.50 35.67 20.85
N GLU A 91 -11.68 35.26 21.82
CA GLU A 91 -10.89 36.17 22.65
C GLU A 91 -9.83 36.90 21.82
N ALA A 92 -9.15 36.18 20.93
CA ALA A 92 -8.19 36.78 20.01
C ALA A 92 -8.86 37.78 19.05
N ALA A 93 -10.08 37.51 18.59
CA ALA A 93 -10.86 38.43 17.76
C ALA A 93 -11.26 39.70 18.53
N ARG A 94 -11.71 39.57 19.78
CA ARG A 94 -12.05 40.71 20.64
C ARG A 94 -10.84 41.61 20.93
N LEU A 95 -9.67 41.03 21.20
CA LEU A 95 -8.43 41.78 21.40
C LEU A 95 -8.01 42.56 20.14
N LYS A 96 -8.14 41.94 18.96
CA LYS A 96 -7.87 42.61 17.68
C LYS A 96 -8.84 43.76 17.40
N GLN A 97 -10.14 43.57 17.68
CA GLN A 97 -11.15 44.63 17.53
C GLN A 97 -10.88 45.80 18.49
N ALA A 98 -10.59 45.52 19.76
CA ALA A 98 -10.26 46.57 20.74
C ALA A 98 -9.00 47.37 20.33
N ALA A 99 -7.97 46.69 19.82
CA ALA A 99 -6.77 47.36 19.30
C ALA A 99 -7.11 48.24 18.07
N GLN A 100 -7.95 47.76 17.16
CA GLN A 100 -8.38 48.50 15.98
C GLN A 100 -9.23 49.73 16.33
N GLU A 101 -10.11 49.62 17.34
CA GLU A 101 -10.90 50.73 17.85
C GLU A 101 -10.03 51.79 18.55
N SER A 102 -9.03 51.37 19.35
CA SER A 102 -8.08 52.32 19.96
C SER A 102 -7.25 53.09 18.93
N HIS A 103 -6.88 52.45 17.82
CA HIS A 103 -6.12 53.08 16.74
C HIS A 103 -6.98 54.02 15.89
N LYS A 104 -8.29 53.77 15.81
CA LYS A 104 -9.27 54.63 15.14
C LYS A 104 -9.69 55.84 16.00
N ALA A 105 -9.63 55.72 17.32
CA ALA A 105 -9.93 56.83 18.25
C ALA A 105 -8.77 57.82 18.44
N ALA A 106 -7.55 57.43 18.04
CA ALA A 106 -6.34 58.25 18.13
C ALA A 106 -5.95 58.97 16.82
N ALA A 107 -6.75 58.82 15.76
CA ALA A 107 -6.60 59.47 14.46
C ALA A 107 -7.75 60.48 14.24
#